data_AF-A0A5K1HUE3-F1
#
_entry.id   AF-A0A5K1HUE3-F1
#
_cell.length_a   1.000
_cell.length_b   1.000
_cell.length_c   1.000
_cell.angle_alpha   90.00
_cell.angle_beta   90.00
_cell.angle_gamma   90.00
#
_symmetry.space_group_name_H-M   'P 1'
#
loop_
_entity.id
_entity.type
_entity.pdbx_description
1 polymer ?
#
loop_
_entity_poly.entity_id
_entity_poly.type
_entity_poly.pdbx_seq_one_letter_code
_entity_poly.pdbx_strand_id
1 'polypeptide(L)'
;MTNGDEDPWRWASLQKSRKNIISKVYVCPNCGHCVDLKQPSDSDADTLKAVRAEELANVKKWLAEAQAKSSPIDHTMIEYKQAHLINNKDYDDKENIIIFVQICLSILIKL
;
A
#
# COMPACT_ATOMS: atom_id res chain seq x y z
N MET A 1 3.88 5.62 12.43
CA MET A 1 4.93 4.88 13.16
C MET A 1 4.37 4.54 14.52
N THR A 2 4.06 3.28 14.72
CA THR A 2 3.33 2.82 15.90
C THR A 2 4.28 1.92 16.70
N ASN A 3 4.41 2.16 18.00
CA ASN A 3 5.29 1.35 18.87
C ASN A 3 4.51 0.95 20.12
N GLY A 4 4.65 -0.31 20.54
CA GLY A 4 4.26 -0.75 21.87
C GLY A 4 5.24 -0.25 22.93
N ASP A 5 4.77 -0.04 24.16
CA ASP A 5 5.60 0.52 25.22
C ASP A 5 6.66 -0.44 25.75
N GLU A 6 6.38 -1.74 25.68
CA GLU A 6 7.27 -2.85 26.06
C GLU A 6 8.24 -3.26 24.93
N ASP A 7 8.07 -2.74 23.70
CA ASP A 7 8.97 -3.05 22.58
C ASP A 7 10.33 -2.33 22.75
N PRO A 8 11.46 -3.04 22.91
CA PRO A 8 12.77 -2.41 23.03
C PRO A 8 13.15 -1.61 21.76
N TRP A 9 12.61 -1.97 20.60
CA TRP A 9 12.90 -1.28 19.34
C TRP A 9 12.26 0.10 19.25
N ARG A 10 11.32 0.46 20.12
CA ARG A 10 10.70 1.79 20.15
C ARG A 10 11.72 2.93 20.27
N TRP A 11 12.87 2.67 20.91
CA TRP A 11 13.94 3.66 21.12
C TRP A 11 14.74 3.94 19.85
N ALA A 12 14.71 3.04 18.86
CA ALA A 12 15.31 3.23 17.55
C ALA A 12 14.36 3.91 16.55
N SER A 13 13.13 4.24 16.97
CA SER A 13 12.06 4.75 16.10
C SER A 13 11.56 6.14 16.53
N LEU A 14 10.63 6.71 15.75
CA LEU A 14 9.95 7.94 16.11
C LEU A 14 8.94 7.69 17.24
N GLN A 15 9.21 8.27 18.41
CA GLN A 15 8.30 8.23 19.56
C GLN A 15 7.32 9.40 19.63
N LYS A 16 7.56 10.45 18.83
CA LYS A 16 6.70 11.63 18.70
C LYS A 16 6.52 11.95 17.22
N SER A 17 5.30 12.33 16.84
CA SER A 17 4.98 12.75 15.47
C SER A 17 5.91 13.86 15.00
N ARG A 18 6.29 13.83 13.72
CA ARG A 18 7.10 14.87 13.08
C ARG A 18 6.64 15.08 11.65
N LYS A 19 6.47 16.34 11.25
CA LYS A 19 6.00 16.73 9.90
C LYS A 19 4.72 15.95 9.53
N ASN A 20 4.76 15.22 8.42
CA ASN A 20 3.69 14.39 7.88
C ASN A 20 3.69 12.95 8.42
N ILE A 21 4.57 12.61 9.36
CA ILE A 21 4.64 11.27 9.96
C ILE A 21 3.91 11.28 11.29
N ILE A 22 2.76 10.60 11.33
CA ILE A 22 2.01 10.32 12.56
C ILE A 22 2.78 9.25 13.33
N SER A 23 3.17 9.52 14.57
CA SER A 23 3.86 8.54 15.42
C SER A 23 3.17 8.41 16.77
N LYS A 24 3.05 7.18 17.26
CA LYS A 24 2.34 6.86 18.50
C LYS A 24 3.10 5.79 19.28
N VAL A 25 3.19 6.00 20.59
CA VAL A 25 3.53 4.95 21.55
C VAL A 25 2.25 4.63 22.31
N TYR A 26 1.87 3.36 22.33
CA TYR A 26 0.70 2.91 23.08
C TYR A 26 1.13 2.05 24.26
N VAL A 27 0.48 2.28 25.41
CA VAL A 27 0.77 1.59 26.67
C VAL A 27 -0.26 0.48 26.85
N CYS A 28 0.20 -0.77 26.90
CA CYS A 28 -0.64 -1.90 27.28
C CYS A 28 0.15 -3.13 27.74
N PRO A 29 -0.50 -4.01 28.53
CA PRO A 29 0.09 -5.30 28.85
C PRO A 29 0.38 -6.13 27.60
N ASN A 30 1.57 -6.72 27.54
CA ASN A 30 2.02 -7.58 26.44
C ASN A 30 2.10 -6.87 25.09
N CYS A 31 2.23 -5.54 25.08
CA CYS A 31 2.36 -4.73 23.88
C CYS A 31 3.83 -4.58 23.47
N GLY A 32 4.38 -5.71 23.03
CA GLY A 32 5.72 -5.79 22.46
C GLY A 32 5.76 -5.46 20.96
N HIS A 33 6.76 -6.01 20.29
CA HIS A 33 7.08 -5.67 18.90
C HIS A 33 5.93 -5.92 17.91
N CYS A 34 5.53 -4.87 17.19
CA CYS A 34 4.53 -4.87 16.12
C CYS A 34 3.23 -5.61 16.48
N VAL A 35 2.77 -5.51 17.74
CA VAL A 35 1.59 -6.26 18.20
C VAL A 35 0.29 -5.79 17.51
N ASP A 36 0.25 -4.54 17.06
CA ASP A 36 -0.82 -3.94 16.26
C ASP A 36 -1.05 -4.67 14.93
N LEU A 37 0.00 -5.27 14.34
CA LEU A 37 -0.08 -6.03 13.09
C LEU A 37 -0.48 -7.50 13.26
N LYS A 38 -0.55 -8.01 14.49
CA LYS A 38 -1.01 -9.38 14.74
C LYS A 38 -2.51 -9.52 14.51
N GLN A 39 -2.97 -10.76 14.28
CA GLN A 39 -4.39 -11.08 14.22
C GLN A 39 -5.09 -10.57 15.49
N PRO A 40 -6.17 -9.78 15.36
CA PRO A 40 -6.92 -9.30 16.52
C PRO A 40 -7.52 -10.43 17.36
N SER A 41 -7.56 -10.23 18.67
CA SER A 41 -8.20 -11.09 19.65
C SER A 41 -9.15 -10.29 20.54
N ASP A 42 -10.22 -10.92 21.02
CA ASP A 42 -11.12 -10.32 22.01
C ASP A 42 -10.40 -10.03 23.34
N SER A 43 -9.35 -10.78 23.65
CA SER A 43 -8.51 -10.59 24.83
C SER A 43 -7.51 -9.43 24.72
N ASP A 44 -7.42 -8.76 23.56
CA ASP A 44 -6.49 -7.66 23.38
C ASP A 44 -6.86 -6.47 24.27
N ALA A 45 -5.84 -5.77 24.76
CA ALA A 45 -6.01 -4.55 25.54
C ALA A 45 -6.80 -3.50 24.76
N ASP A 46 -7.66 -2.75 25.45
CA ASP A 46 -8.50 -1.73 24.81
C ASP A 46 -7.69 -0.64 24.11
N THR A 47 -6.50 -0.31 24.64
CA THR A 47 -5.59 0.64 23.98
C THR A 47 -5.05 0.10 22.65
N LEU A 48 -4.74 -1.20 22.57
CA LEU A 48 -4.33 -1.86 21.32
C LEU A 48 -5.47 -1.87 20.29
N LYS A 49 -6.70 -2.19 20.73
CA LYS A 49 -7.90 -2.12 19.87
C LYS A 49 -8.12 -0.72 19.33
N ALA A 50 -7.99 0.30 20.18
CA ALA A 50 -8.13 1.70 19.79
C ALA A 50 -7.06 2.15 18.78
N VAL A 51 -5.81 1.70 18.95
CA VAL A 51 -4.72 1.97 17.99
C VAL A 51 -5.03 1.38 16.62
N ARG A 52 -5.45 0.11 16.54
CA ARG A 52 -5.82 -0.52 15.27
C ARG A 52 -6.99 0.19 14.58
N ALA A 53 -7.97 0.66 15.36
CA ALA A 53 -9.09 1.43 14.83
C ALA A 53 -8.62 2.78 14.22
N GLU A 54 -7.68 3.47 14.87
CA GLU A 54 -7.07 4.70 14.36
C GLU A 54 -6.25 4.44 13.09
N GLU A 55 -5.46 3.38 13.06
CA GLU A 55 -4.69 2.97 11.88
C GLU A 55 -5.60 2.66 10.69
N LEU A 56 -6.67 1.90 10.92
CA LEU A 56 -7.67 1.62 9.90
C LEU A 56 -8.33 2.91 9.37
N ALA A 57 -8.66 3.85 10.25
CA ALA A 57 -9.22 5.14 9.84
C ALA A 57 -8.24 5.94 8.97
N ASN A 58 -6.96 5.96 9.33
CA ASN A 58 -5.92 6.62 8.55
C ASN A 58 -5.73 5.97 7.17
N VAL A 59 -5.69 4.63 7.10
CA VAL A 59 -5.59 3.93 5.81
C VAL A 59 -6.80 4.22 4.93
N LYS A 60 -8.02 4.17 5.48
CA LYS A 60 -9.25 4.50 4.73
C LYS A 60 -9.20 5.92 4.18
N LYS A 61 -8.75 6.89 4.99
CA LYS A 61 -8.56 8.27 4.56
C LYS A 61 -7.58 8.37 3.39
N TRP A 62 -6.41 7.74 3.49
CA TRP A 62 -5.41 7.79 2.42
C TRP A 62 -5.88 7.13 1.12
N LEU A 63 -6.65 6.04 1.21
CA LEU A 63 -7.26 5.41 0.04
C LEU A 63 -8.26 6.35 -0.64
N ALA A 64 -9.13 7.03 0.14
CA ALA A 64 -10.07 8.00 -0.41
C ALA A 64 -9.35 9.20 -1.05
N GLU A 65 -8.30 9.72 -0.41
CA GLU A 65 -7.48 10.81 -0.97
C GLU A 65 -6.75 10.38 -2.25
N ALA A 66 -6.27 9.14 -2.32
CA ALA A 66 -5.65 8.60 -3.52
C ALA A 66 -6.65 8.46 -4.67
N GLN A 67 -7.86 7.96 -4.40
CA GLN A 67 -8.94 7.84 -5.38
C GLN A 67 -9.42 9.20 -5.89
N ALA A 68 -9.48 10.22 -5.02
CA ALA A 68 -9.85 11.57 -5.43
C ALA A 68 -8.77 12.24 -6.32
N LYS A 69 -7.50 11.84 -6.17
CA LYS A 69 -6.37 12.36 -6.95
C LYS A 69 -6.11 11.58 -8.23
N SER A 70 -6.51 10.32 -8.31
CA SER A 70 -6.52 9.63 -9.58
C SER A 70 -7.51 10.35 -10.50
N SER A 71 -7.01 11.01 -11.55
CA SER A 71 -7.86 11.31 -12.70
C SER A 71 -8.58 10.02 -13.11
N PRO A 72 -9.82 10.10 -13.63
CA PRO A 72 -10.43 8.94 -14.27
C PRO A 72 -9.37 8.32 -15.18
N ILE A 73 -9.09 7.02 -15.00
CA ILE A 73 -8.37 6.29 -16.04
C ILE A 73 -9.27 6.44 -17.26
N ASP A 74 -8.92 7.34 -18.15
CA ASP A 74 -9.63 7.48 -19.40
C ASP A 74 -9.27 6.24 -20.21
N HIS A 75 -10.09 5.20 -20.06
CA HIS A 75 -9.94 3.95 -20.78
C HIS A 75 -9.96 4.18 -22.30
N THR A 76 -10.53 5.28 -22.78
CA THR A 76 -10.47 5.65 -24.20
C THR A 76 -9.07 6.06 -24.65
N MET A 77 -8.23 6.60 -23.75
CA MET A 77 -6.84 6.98 -24.03
C MET A 77 -5.89 5.78 -24.00
N ILE A 78 -6.25 4.69 -23.29
CA ILE A 78 -5.49 3.43 -23.31
C ILE A 78 -5.71 2.72 -24.64
N GLU A 79 -6.96 2.63 -25.10
CA GLU A 79 -7.29 2.04 -26.42
C GLU A 79 -6.66 2.84 -27.57
N TYR A 80 -6.67 4.17 -27.49
CA TYR A 80 -6.00 5.02 -28.49
C TYR A 80 -4.48 4.78 -28.55
N LYS A 81 -3.80 4.69 -27.41
CA LYS A 81 -2.35 4.41 -27.38
C LYS A 81 -2.01 3.01 -27.88
N GLN A 82 -2.83 2.00 -27.54
CA GLN A 82 -2.67 0.65 -28.07
C GLN A 82 -2.85 0.60 -29.59
N ALA A 83 -3.86 1.28 -30.14
CA ALA A 83 -4.09 1.35 -31.59
C ALA A 83 -3.00 2.15 -32.34
N HIS A 84 -2.45 3.21 -31.73
CA HIS A 84 -1.40 4.03 -32.33
C HIS A 84 -0.03 3.34 -32.35
N LEU A 85 0.27 2.50 -31.36
CA LEU A 85 1.50 1.70 -31.31
C LEU A 85 1.47 0.51 -32.29
N ILE A 86 0.30 -0.06 -32.58
CA ILE A 86 0.15 -1.13 -33.58
C ILE A 86 0.38 -0.60 -35.01
N ASN A 87 0.07 0.68 -35.26
CA ASN A 87 0.11 1.27 -36.60
C ASN A 87 1.41 2.02 -36.95
N ASN A 88 2.26 2.34 -35.98
CA ASN A 88 3.56 2.96 -36.24
C ASN A 88 4.68 1.95 -36.04
N LYS A 89 5.24 1.48 -37.17
CA LYS A 89 6.44 0.64 -37.23
C LYS A 89 7.71 1.44 -36.90
N ASP A 90 7.76 2.11 -35.75
CA ASP A 90 9.05 2.58 -35.20
C ASP A 90 9.38 1.73 -33.98
N TYR A 91 10.12 0.67 -34.27
CA TYR A 91 10.39 -0.47 -33.42
C TYR A 91 11.77 -0.27 -32.79
N ASP A 92 11.81 0.27 -31.57
CA ASP A 92 13.05 0.44 -30.79
C ASP A 92 13.13 -0.60 -29.66
N ASP A 93 14.29 -1.26 -29.56
CA ASP A 93 14.49 -2.68 -29.24
C ASP A 93 14.59 -3.01 -27.72
N LYS A 94 14.26 -2.11 -26.81
CA LYS A 94 14.45 -2.35 -25.35
C LYS A 94 13.20 -2.48 -24.51
N GLU A 95 12.07 -1.87 -24.91
CA GLU A 95 10.78 -2.08 -24.23
C GLU A 95 10.00 -3.29 -24.80
N ASN A 96 10.38 -3.77 -25.99
CA ASN A 96 9.67 -4.82 -26.71
C ASN A 96 9.85 -6.23 -26.15
N ILE A 97 10.88 -6.50 -25.34
CA ILE A 97 11.02 -7.80 -24.65
C ILE A 97 9.89 -7.97 -23.61
N ILE A 98 9.50 -6.90 -22.93
CA ILE A 98 8.47 -6.96 -21.88
C ILE A 98 7.09 -7.21 -22.52
N ILE A 99 6.80 -6.53 -23.63
CA ILE A 99 5.53 -6.67 -24.35
C ILE A 99 5.41 -8.06 -25.00
N PHE A 100 6.48 -8.62 -25.58
CA PHE A 100 6.45 -9.96 -26.16
C PHE A 100 6.22 -11.05 -25.10
N VAL A 101 6.83 -10.91 -23.92
CA VAL A 101 6.61 -11.81 -22.78
C VAL A 101 5.16 -11.74 -22.28
N GLN A 102 4.56 -10.54 -22.24
CA GLN A 102 3.16 -10.37 -21.84
C GLN A 102 2.15 -10.93 -22.86
N ILE A 103 2.44 -10.82 -24.16
CA ILE A 103 1.60 -11.40 -25.21
C ILE A 103 1.65 -12.94 -25.16
N CYS A 104 2.84 -13.54 -25.02
CA CYS A 104 2.98 -14.99 -24.93
C CYS A 104 2.30 -15.57 -23.67
N LEU A 105 2.39 -14.88 -22.52
CA LEU A 105 1.74 -15.32 -21.28
C LEU A 105 0.20 -15.26 -21.39
N SER A 106 -0.32 -14.27 -22.11
CA SER A 106 -1.77 -14.10 -22.32
C SER A 106 -2.38 -15.15 -23.24
N ILE A 107 -1.58 -15.69 -24.18
CA ILE A 107 -1.98 -16.76 -25.10
C ILE A 107 -1.92 -18.12 -24.41
N LEU A 108 -0.94 -18.36 -23.54
CA LEU A 108 -0.81 -19.63 -22.80
C LEU A 108 -1.92 -19.85 -21.75
N ILE A 109 -2.52 -18.79 -21.21
CA ILE A 109 -3.60 -18.88 -20.20
C ILE A 109 -4.98 -19.10 -20.86
N LYS A 110 -5.06 -18.97 -22.19
CA LYS A 110 -6.30 -19.13 -22.98
C LYS A 110 -6.37 -20.44 -23.78
N LEU A 111 -5.40 -21.33 -23.63
CA LEU A 111 -5.41 -22.72 -24.11
C LEU A 111 -5.59 -23.67 -22.92
#